data_AF-A0A1F8MSI8-F1
#
_entry.id   AF-A0A1F8MSI8-F1
#
_cell.length_a   1.000
_cell.length_b   1.000
_cell.length_c   1.000
_cell.angle_alpha   90.00
_cell.angle_beta   90.00
_cell.angle_gamma   90.00
#
_symmetry.space_group_name_H-M   'P 1'
#
loop_
_entity.id
_entity.type
_entity.pdbx_description
1 polymer ?
#
loop_
_entity_poly.entity_id
_entity_poly.type
_entity_poly.pdbx_seq_one_letter_code
_entity_poly.pdbx_strand_id
1 'polypeptide(L)'
;MGLKDKRLVSIKEIDGPLTPHDAFIKRETDLRKEAFRYVADVSRLAEYIGGEVESLGVGEDWGIRKEVFPEIRIHFLYTHADEEFPSNVRVLFSGDNIKKIRGEDLVELTVACLNHMLRYVKETAENPPEICTRV
;
A
#
# COMPACT_ATOMS: atom_id res chain seq x y z
N MET A 1 -15.96 12.54 -0.33
CA MET A 1 -15.15 12.93 -1.52
C MET A 1 -14.93 11.66 -2.32
N GLY A 2 -15.58 11.52 -3.48
CA GLY A 2 -15.68 10.24 -4.20
C GLY A 2 -14.47 9.93 -5.08
N LEU A 3 -14.31 8.66 -5.44
CA LEU A 3 -13.26 8.09 -6.32
C LEU A 3 -12.92 8.91 -7.58
N LYS A 4 -13.91 9.64 -8.13
CA LYS A 4 -13.77 10.39 -9.39
C LYS A 4 -12.82 11.58 -9.32
N ASP A 5 -12.57 12.15 -8.14
CA ASP A 5 -11.70 13.34 -8.01
C ASP A 5 -10.21 13.00 -7.89
N LYS A 6 -9.85 11.76 -7.53
CA LYS A 6 -8.47 11.42 -7.14
C LYS A 6 -7.55 10.97 -8.29
N ARG A 7 -8.04 10.84 -9.55
CA ARG A 7 -7.28 10.31 -10.71
C ARG A 7 -6.33 9.16 -10.33
N LEU A 8 -6.87 8.15 -9.67
CA LEU A 8 -6.11 7.00 -9.22
C LEU A 8 -5.68 6.17 -10.43
N VAL A 9 -4.41 5.78 -10.46
CA VAL A 9 -3.82 4.97 -11.53
C VAL A 9 -3.02 3.81 -10.93
N SER A 10 -3.02 2.69 -11.63
CA SER A 10 -2.14 1.55 -11.34
C SER A 10 -0.72 1.80 -11.88
N ILE A 11 0.27 1.05 -11.39
CA ILE A 11 1.63 1.12 -11.96
C ILE A 11 1.65 0.74 -13.45
N LYS A 12 0.76 -0.17 -13.87
CA LYS A 12 0.59 -0.59 -15.26
C LYS A 12 0.13 0.55 -16.18
N GLU A 13 -0.67 1.48 -15.65
CA GLU A 13 -1.10 2.68 -16.39
C GLU A 13 0.00 3.74 -16.48
N ILE A 14 0.98 3.73 -15.57
CA ILE A 14 2.14 4.63 -15.57
C ILE A 14 3.22 4.12 -16.53
N ASP A 15 3.61 2.86 -16.39
CA ASP A 15 4.74 2.27 -17.14
C ASP A 15 4.34 1.61 -18.47
N GLY A 16 3.05 1.28 -18.62
CA GLY A 16 2.54 0.52 -19.75
C GLY A 16 2.46 -0.99 -19.48
N PRO A 17 1.76 -1.74 -20.35
CA PRO A 17 1.33 -3.10 -20.06
C PRO A 17 2.45 -4.17 -20.08
N LEU A 18 3.64 -3.84 -20.58
CA LEU A 18 4.73 -4.80 -20.79
C LEU A 18 5.79 -4.77 -19.68
N THR A 19 5.68 -3.87 -18.71
CA THR A 19 6.67 -3.74 -17.64
C THR A 19 6.41 -4.72 -16.48
N PRO A 20 7.46 -5.29 -15.87
CA PRO A 20 7.30 -6.30 -14.82
C PRO A 20 6.86 -5.72 -13.46
N HIS A 21 6.78 -4.40 -13.32
CA HIS A 21 6.55 -3.71 -12.05
C HIS A 21 5.22 -4.07 -11.39
N ASP A 22 4.14 -4.24 -12.16
CA ASP A 22 2.83 -4.65 -11.63
C ASP A 22 2.90 -6.04 -10.97
N ALA A 23 3.51 -7.00 -11.66
CA ALA A 23 3.72 -8.34 -11.12
C ALA A 23 4.63 -8.34 -9.90
N PHE A 24 5.64 -7.46 -9.88
CA PHE A 24 6.53 -7.31 -8.75
C PHE A 24 5.82 -6.73 -7.52
N ILE A 25 5.08 -5.62 -7.66
CA ILE A 25 4.28 -5.06 -6.57
C ILE A 25 3.31 -6.12 -6.04
N LYS A 26 2.60 -6.82 -6.94
CA LYS A 26 1.66 -7.87 -6.53
C LYS A 26 2.33 -8.96 -5.69
N ARG A 27 3.50 -9.44 -6.10
CA ARG A 27 4.29 -10.41 -5.34
C ARG A 27 4.67 -9.86 -3.97
N GLU A 28 5.18 -8.63 -3.90
CA GLU A 28 5.61 -8.01 -2.64
C GLU A 28 4.43 -7.78 -1.67
N THR A 29 3.27 -7.41 -2.20
CA THR A 29 2.03 -7.31 -1.41
C THR A 29 1.53 -8.67 -0.95
N ASP A 30 1.55 -9.69 -1.82
CA ASP A 30 1.07 -11.04 -1.49
C ASP A 30 1.91 -11.72 -0.41
N LEU A 31 3.21 -11.45 -0.37
CA LEU A 31 4.09 -11.93 0.69
C LEU A 31 3.74 -11.34 2.06
N ARG A 32 3.21 -10.11 2.11
CA ARG A 32 3.09 -9.29 3.33
C ARG A 32 1.69 -9.14 3.87
N LYS A 33 0.66 -9.36 3.04
CA LYS A 33 -0.74 -9.10 3.36
C LYS A 33 -1.23 -9.76 4.65
N GLU A 34 -0.76 -10.96 4.97
CA GLU A 34 -1.18 -11.67 6.18
C GLU A 34 -0.66 -11.01 7.46
N ALA A 35 0.44 -10.26 7.40
CA ALA A 35 0.91 -9.48 8.54
C ALA A 35 -0.01 -8.30 8.85
N PHE A 36 -0.68 -7.75 7.85
CA PHE A 36 -1.50 -6.56 8.03
C PHE A 36 -2.83 -6.80 8.75
N ARG A 37 -3.25 -8.06 8.89
CA ARG A 37 -4.38 -8.43 9.77
C ARG A 37 -4.10 -8.13 11.25
N TYR A 38 -2.83 -7.96 11.63
CA TYR A 38 -2.41 -7.66 13.00
C TYR A 38 -2.40 -6.15 13.30
N VAL A 39 -2.77 -5.30 12.34
CA VAL A 39 -2.88 -3.85 12.55
C VAL A 39 -4.14 -3.55 13.36
N ALA A 40 -3.97 -3.30 14.66
CA ALA A 40 -5.08 -2.95 15.56
C ALA A 40 -5.51 -1.48 15.44
N ASP A 41 -4.59 -0.59 15.07
CA ASP A 41 -4.83 0.84 14.92
C ASP A 41 -4.21 1.33 13.61
N VAL A 42 -5.06 1.55 12.61
CA VAL A 42 -4.63 2.02 11.29
C VAL A 42 -4.23 3.50 11.31
N SER A 43 -4.77 4.30 12.23
CA SER A 43 -4.43 5.72 12.33
C SER A 43 -2.98 5.87 12.79
N ARG A 44 -2.58 5.08 13.79
CA ARG A 44 -1.19 5.00 14.24
C ARG A 44 -0.26 4.42 13.18
N LEU A 45 -0.70 3.42 12.42
CA LEU A 45 0.09 2.91 11.29
C LEU A 45 0.32 3.98 10.23
N ALA A 46 -0.73 4.73 9.86
CA ALA A 46 -0.64 5.81 8.90
C ALA A 46 0.36 6.88 9.38
N GLU A 47 0.21 7.35 10.62
CA GLU A 47 1.14 8.31 11.23
C GLU A 47 2.58 7.79 11.24
N TYR A 48 2.77 6.51 11.61
CA TYR A 48 4.08 5.86 11.68
C TYR A 48 4.81 5.89 10.33
N ILE A 49 4.09 5.68 9.23
CA ILE A 49 4.67 5.76 7.89
C ILE A 49 4.64 7.18 7.29
N GLY A 50 4.24 8.20 8.04
CA GLY A 50 4.10 9.58 7.55
C GLY A 50 2.99 9.75 6.50
N GLY A 51 1.94 8.96 6.62
CA GLY A 51 0.74 9.01 5.80
C GLY A 51 -0.49 9.41 6.58
N GLU A 52 -1.64 9.29 5.92
CA GLU A 52 -2.96 9.61 6.46
C GLU A 52 -3.93 8.49 6.13
N VAL A 53 -4.83 8.20 7.07
CA VAL A 53 -5.93 7.27 6.81
C VAL A 53 -6.85 7.88 5.75
N GLU A 54 -7.26 7.06 4.80
CA GLU A 54 -8.26 7.44 3.82
C GLU A 54 -9.25 6.30 3.60
N SER A 55 -10.41 6.64 3.05
CA SER A 55 -11.28 5.69 2.41
C SER A 55 -11.55 6.12 0.97
N LEU A 56 -11.46 5.15 0.08
CA LEU A 56 -11.79 5.25 -1.33
C LEU A 56 -13.14 4.61 -1.65
N GLY A 57 -13.73 3.81 -0.75
CA GLY A 57 -15.05 3.24 -0.91
C GLY A 57 -15.11 2.15 -1.99
N VAL A 58 -14.03 1.39 -2.13
CA VAL A 58 -13.86 0.28 -3.08
C VAL A 58 -13.83 -1.08 -2.38
N GLY A 59 -14.45 -1.18 -1.20
CA GLY A 59 -14.48 -2.39 -0.37
C GLY A 59 -13.19 -2.64 0.41
N GLU A 60 -12.37 -1.61 0.62
CA GLU A 60 -11.27 -1.67 1.58
C GLU A 60 -11.79 -1.57 3.02
N ASP A 61 -11.23 -2.37 3.93
CA ASP A 61 -11.43 -2.20 5.38
C ASP A 61 -10.68 -0.98 5.89
N TRP A 62 -9.50 -0.75 5.31
CA TRP A 62 -8.77 0.48 5.54
C TRP A 62 -7.93 0.89 4.34
N GLY A 63 -7.69 2.20 4.24
CA GLY A 63 -6.82 2.82 3.27
C GLY A 63 -5.81 3.73 3.95
N ILE A 64 -4.58 3.75 3.44
CA ILE A 64 -3.55 4.71 3.85
C ILE A 64 -3.00 5.40 2.60
N ARG A 65 -3.04 6.73 2.63
CA ARG A 65 -2.40 7.58 1.65
C ARG A 65 -1.06 8.06 2.18
N LYS A 66 0.00 7.94 1.40
CA LYS A 66 1.30 8.54 1.72
C LYS A 66 1.76 9.40 0.56
N GLU A 67 2.08 10.66 0.85
CA GLU A 67 2.79 11.52 -0.09
C GLU A 67 4.30 11.25 0.02
N VAL A 68 4.91 10.77 -1.06
CA VAL A 68 6.34 10.40 -1.09
C VAL A 68 7.22 11.51 -1.68
N PHE A 69 6.62 12.33 -2.54
CA PHE A 69 7.18 13.56 -3.09
C PHE A 69 6.04 14.55 -3.36
N PRO A 70 6.33 15.86 -3.54
CA PRO A 70 5.30 16.84 -3.85
C PRO A 70 4.43 16.41 -5.05
N GLU A 71 3.12 16.28 -4.81
CA GLU A 71 2.14 15.81 -5.80
C GLU A 71 2.41 14.39 -6.35
N ILE A 72 2.99 13.51 -5.54
CA ILE A 72 3.16 12.07 -5.81
C ILE A 72 2.73 11.27 -4.59
N ARG A 73 1.61 10.56 -4.73
CA ARG A 73 0.95 9.85 -3.63
C ARG A 73 0.82 8.37 -3.93
N ILE A 74 1.09 7.55 -2.92
CA ILE A 74 0.87 6.10 -2.93
C ILE A 74 -0.32 5.82 -2.00
N HIS A 75 -1.22 4.98 -2.48
CA HIS A 75 -2.45 4.58 -1.79
C HIS A 75 -2.38 3.08 -1.52
N PHE A 76 -2.37 2.70 -0.24
CA PHE A 76 -2.39 1.31 0.21
C PHE A 76 -3.81 0.99 0.68
N LEU A 77 -4.47 0.04 0.04
CA LEU A 77 -5.83 -0.38 0.37
C LEU A 77 -5.79 -1.83 0.82
N TYR A 78 -6.31 -2.10 2.00
CA TYR A 78 -6.36 -3.46 2.53
C TYR A 78 -7.79 -3.94 2.69
N THR A 79 -7.98 -5.21 2.37
CA THR A 79 -9.20 -5.97 2.64
C THR A 79 -8.81 -7.23 3.39
N HIS A 80 -9.46 -7.49 4.52
CA HIS A 80 -9.32 -8.70 5.32
C HIS A 80 -9.80 -9.91 4.53
N ALA A 81 -9.30 -11.08 4.92
CA ALA A 81 -9.86 -12.32 4.44
C ALA A 81 -11.28 -12.52 5.00
N ASP A 82 -12.17 -13.07 4.18
CA ASP A 82 -13.48 -13.58 4.59
C ASP A 82 -13.60 -15.07 4.26
N GLU A 83 -14.81 -15.64 4.38
CA GLU A 83 -15.05 -17.06 4.11
C GLU A 83 -14.79 -17.46 2.64
N GLU A 84 -14.85 -16.50 1.70
CA GLU A 84 -14.80 -16.72 0.26
C GLU A 84 -13.50 -16.22 -0.38
N PHE A 85 -12.88 -15.18 0.18
CA PHE A 85 -11.75 -14.47 -0.42
C PHE A 85 -10.58 -14.29 0.57
N PRO A 86 -9.33 -14.53 0.13
CA PRO A 86 -8.16 -14.25 0.95
C PRO A 86 -7.96 -12.75 1.14
N SER A 87 -7.15 -12.38 2.13
CA SER A 87 -6.77 -10.98 2.33
C SER A 87 -6.10 -10.42 1.07
N ASN A 88 -6.18 -9.09 0.91
CA ASN A 88 -5.65 -8.41 -0.26
C ASN A 88 -5.08 -7.04 0.12
N VAL A 89 -3.96 -6.67 -0.51
CA VAL A 89 -3.42 -5.31 -0.50
C VAL A 89 -3.36 -4.82 -1.93
N ARG A 90 -4.07 -3.73 -2.23
CA ARG A 90 -3.99 -3.01 -3.51
C ARG A 90 -3.15 -1.75 -3.33
N VAL A 91 -2.28 -1.50 -4.31
CA VAL A 91 -1.48 -0.27 -4.38
C VAL A 91 -1.92 0.54 -5.59
N LEU A 92 -2.31 1.79 -5.35
CA LEU A 92 -2.64 2.76 -6.40
C LEU A 92 -1.78 4.01 -6.23
N PHE A 93 -1.73 4.82 -7.27
CA PHE A 93 -0.94 6.04 -7.31
C PHE A 93 -1.81 7.22 -7.74
N SER A 94 -1.47 8.42 -7.28
CA SER A 94 -2.08 9.66 -7.76
C SER A 94 -1.14 10.85 -7.64
N GLY A 95 -1.60 11.98 -8.16
CA GLY A 95 -0.92 13.26 -8.10
C GLY A 95 -0.43 13.75 -9.46
N ASP A 96 -0.36 15.06 -9.63
CA ASP A 96 -0.07 15.69 -10.92
C ASP A 96 1.35 15.40 -11.42
N ASN A 97 2.27 15.06 -10.51
CA ASN A 97 3.65 14.75 -10.83
C ASN A 97 3.91 13.24 -11.03
N ILE A 98 2.88 12.38 -11.01
CA ILE A 98 3.07 10.92 -11.11
C ILE A 98 3.74 10.48 -12.43
N LYS A 99 3.59 11.27 -13.50
CA LYS A 99 4.23 11.01 -14.81
C LYS A 99 5.69 11.48 -14.89
N LYS A 100 6.20 12.17 -13.86
CA LYS A 100 7.56 12.73 -13.81
C LYS A 100 8.56 11.82 -13.08
N ILE A 101 8.08 10.76 -12.45
CA ILE A 101 8.88 9.76 -11.73
C ILE A 101 8.89 8.45 -12.53
N ARG A 102 9.98 7.68 -12.42
CA ARG A 102 10.04 6.37 -13.07
C ARG A 102 9.23 5.36 -12.26
N GLY A 103 8.61 4.40 -12.94
CA GLY A 103 7.89 3.35 -12.22
C GLY A 103 8.79 2.50 -11.32
N GLU A 104 10.06 2.31 -11.69
CA GLU A 104 11.06 1.66 -10.83
C GLU A 104 11.18 2.36 -9.47
N ASP A 105 11.31 3.70 -9.47
CA ASP A 105 11.36 4.48 -8.23
C ASP A 105 10.06 4.34 -7.41
N LEU A 106 8.90 4.31 -8.08
CA LEU A 106 7.60 4.09 -7.42
C LEU A 106 7.51 2.70 -6.79
N VAL A 107 8.04 1.67 -7.45
CA VAL A 107 8.11 0.31 -6.93
C VAL A 107 8.99 0.27 -5.68
N GLU A 108 10.19 0.85 -5.74
CA GLU A 108 11.11 0.90 -4.60
C GLU A 108 10.47 1.61 -3.39
N LEU A 109 9.83 2.76 -3.61
CA LEU A 109 9.12 3.50 -2.57
C LEU A 109 7.94 2.71 -2.01
N THR A 110 7.20 2.01 -2.87
CA THR A 110 6.10 1.13 -2.44
C THR A 110 6.61 0.04 -1.50
N VAL A 111 7.69 -0.65 -1.88
CA VAL A 111 8.28 -1.71 -1.05
C VAL A 111 8.86 -1.15 0.25
N ALA A 112 9.53 0.00 0.20
CA ALA A 112 10.02 0.67 1.41
C ALA A 112 8.88 0.99 2.39
N CYS A 113 7.73 1.45 1.89
CA CYS A 113 6.56 1.69 2.71
C CYS A 113 5.98 0.40 3.29
N LEU A 114 5.81 -0.65 2.47
CA LEU A 114 5.34 -1.96 2.94
C LEU A 114 6.24 -2.52 4.06
N ASN A 115 7.55 -2.38 3.91
CA ASN A 115 8.53 -2.78 4.92
C ASN A 115 8.38 -1.97 6.22
N HIS A 116 8.15 -0.65 6.11
CA HIS A 116 7.91 0.19 7.28
C HIS A 116 6.58 -0.17 7.98
N MET A 117 5.55 -0.54 7.22
CA MET A 117 4.29 -1.06 7.78
C MET A 117 4.48 -2.40 8.50
N LEU A 118 5.31 -3.31 7.98
CA LEU A 118 5.67 -4.54 8.70
C LEU A 118 6.42 -4.25 10.00
N ARG A 119 7.30 -3.24 9.99
CA ARG A 119 8.01 -2.81 11.20
C ARG A 119 7.05 -2.34 12.28
N TYR A 120 6.03 -1.57 11.92
CA TYR A 120 4.96 -1.19 12.85
C TYR A 120 4.25 -2.42 13.44
N VAL A 121 3.89 -3.39 12.60
CA VAL A 121 3.26 -4.65 13.08
C VAL A 121 4.18 -5.38 14.05
N LYS A 122 5.47 -5.47 13.76
CA LYS A 122 6.48 -6.07 14.64
C LYS A 122 6.51 -5.43 16.03
N GLU A 123 6.36 -4.10 16.09
CA GLU A 123 6.49 -3.31 17.32
C GLU A 123 5.19 -3.27 18.14
N THR A 124 4.05 -3.58 17.53
CA THR A 124 2.73 -3.40 18.15
C THR A 124 1.92 -4.67 18.34
N ALA A 125 2.16 -5.72 17.54
CA ALA A 125 1.48 -7.00 17.70
C ALA A 125 2.13 -7.86 18.79
N GLU A 126 1.33 -8.57 19.57
CA GLU A 126 1.82 -9.48 20.62
C GLU A 126 2.61 -10.66 20.03
N ASN A 127 2.12 -11.23 18.92
CA ASN A 127 2.71 -12.38 18.23
C ASN A 127 2.79 -12.10 16.71
N PRO A 128 3.71 -11.23 16.26
CA PRO A 128 3.83 -10.87 14.86
C PRO A 128 4.32 -12.05 14.02
N PRO A 129 3.88 -12.20 12.76
CA PRO A 129 4.36 -13.26 11.89
C PRO A 129 5.84 -13.07 11.54
N GLU A 130 6.53 -14.18 11.23
CA GLU A 130 7.99 -14.22 11.04
C GLU A 130 8.48 -13.21 9.98
N ILE A 131 7.68 -12.94 8.95
CA ILE A 131 8.01 -11.94 7.92
C ILE A 131 8.31 -10.55 8.50
N CYS A 132 7.71 -10.19 9.64
CA CYS A 132 7.96 -8.93 10.33
C CYS A 132 9.34 -8.86 11.01
N THR A 133 10.09 -9.97 11.06
CA THR A 133 11.45 -10.00 11.61
C THR A 133 12.54 -9.85 10.55
N ARG A 134 12.19 -10.04 9.28
CA ARG A 134 13.09 -10.05 8.12
C ARG A 134 13.19 -8.68 7.41
N VAL A 135 12.74 -7.62 8.11
CA VAL A 135 12.62 -6.24 7.61
C VAL A 135 13.66 -5.34 8.24
#